data_AF-A0A0D6LFD3-F1
#
_entry.id   AF-A0A0D6LFD3-F1
#
_cell.length_a   1.000
_cell.length_b   1.000
_cell.length_c   1.000
_cell.angle_alpha   90.00
_cell.angle_beta   90.00
_cell.angle_gamma   90.00
#
_symmetry.space_group_name_H-M   'P 1'
#
loop_
_entity.id
_entity.type
_entity.pdbx_description
1 polymer ?
#
loop_
_entity_poly.entity_id
_entity_poly.type
_entity_poly.pdbx_seq_one_letter_code
_entity_poly.pdbx_strand_id
1 'polypeptide(L)'
;MNEARILNCDAGFILEELDNKLAPHGYMMPLDLGAKGSCMIGGNVATSAGGIRLLRYGSLHAHLLGLTVYAIEVLPTEQGTILKLGSTHKKDNTSLHTPHLFLGSEGQLGVITRVAIGAVPKPASVQSAMLGVDTFESCCAVLRMARRHLSEILSSFEFLDREVMVVLDEALGLKPVLKTNPRFTLLAQSVAESAAMWRLRESAPLAVAADGFVFKNDVSLPLKHFYGLTEEVRARCSSMSKRIVTYGHLGDGNSHLNIVAKEYSKEVHDK
;
A
#
# COMPACT_ATOMS: atom_id res chain seq x y z
N MET A 1 -7.79 -1.50 25.65
CA MET A 1 -7.59 -2.54 24.63
C MET A 1 -7.60 -3.88 25.34
N ASN A 2 -8.48 -4.80 24.95
CA ASN A 2 -8.59 -6.10 25.63
C ASN A 2 -7.41 -7.01 25.22
N GLU A 3 -7.10 -8.05 26.01
CA GLU A 3 -6.07 -9.07 25.70
C GLU A 3 -6.21 -9.68 24.30
N ALA A 4 -7.41 -9.59 23.72
CA ALA A 4 -7.76 -10.05 22.38
C ALA A 4 -7.07 -9.31 21.21
N ARG A 5 -6.34 -8.19 21.45
CA ARG A 5 -5.66 -7.38 20.40
C ARG A 5 -6.62 -6.74 19.41
N ILE A 6 -7.77 -6.27 19.90
CA ILE A 6 -8.84 -5.72 19.06
C ILE A 6 -8.97 -4.23 19.31
N LEU A 7 -8.87 -3.47 18.23
CA LEU A 7 -9.14 -2.04 18.20
C LEU A 7 -10.59 -1.82 17.77
N ASN A 8 -11.35 -1.13 18.61
CA ASN A 8 -12.68 -0.63 18.28
C ASN A 8 -12.61 0.90 18.21
N CYS A 9 -12.86 1.48 17.04
CA CYS A 9 -12.70 2.90 16.81
C CYS A 9 -13.71 3.42 15.79
N ASP A 10 -13.95 4.73 15.82
CA ASP A 10 -14.82 5.38 14.84
C ASP A 10 -14.11 5.47 13.48
N ALA A 11 -14.87 5.43 12.40
CA ALA A 11 -14.35 5.34 11.04
C ALA A 11 -13.45 6.52 10.63
N GLY A 12 -13.59 7.68 11.30
CA GLY A 12 -12.86 8.90 11.01
C GLY A 12 -11.45 8.99 11.62
N PHE A 13 -10.99 7.98 12.38
CA PHE A 13 -9.62 8.01 12.91
C PHE A 13 -8.58 7.93 11.79
N ILE A 14 -7.61 8.84 11.82
CA ILE A 14 -6.45 8.84 10.92
C ILE A 14 -5.58 7.62 11.22
N LEU A 15 -5.09 6.94 10.18
CA LEU A 15 -4.31 5.71 10.32
C LEU A 15 -3.06 5.90 11.19
N GLU A 16 -2.31 6.98 10.99
CA GLU A 16 -1.12 7.30 11.79
C GLU A 16 -1.46 7.54 13.27
N GLU A 17 -2.60 8.18 13.57
CA GLU A 17 -3.05 8.35 14.96
C GLU A 17 -3.38 7.01 15.63
N LEU A 18 -3.95 6.06 14.88
CA LEU A 18 -4.21 4.71 15.39
C LEU A 18 -2.90 3.98 15.72
N ASP A 19 -1.91 4.04 14.82
CA ASP A 19 -0.58 3.45 15.06
C ASP A 19 0.09 4.08 16.29
N ASN A 20 0.04 5.40 16.42
CA ASN A 20 0.57 6.13 17.58
C ASN A 20 -0.12 5.75 18.89
N LYS A 21 -1.43 5.52 18.87
CA LYS A 21 -2.20 5.09 20.06
C LYS A 21 -1.95 3.62 20.43
N LEU A 22 -1.68 2.76 19.46
CA LEU A 22 -1.38 1.34 19.69
C LEU A 22 0.07 1.12 20.18
N ALA A 23 1.01 1.97 19.76
CA ALA A 23 2.43 1.79 20.02
C ALA A 23 2.81 1.69 21.51
N PRO A 24 2.30 2.51 22.44
CA PRO A 24 2.59 2.38 23.89
C PRO A 24 2.12 1.06 24.49
N HIS A 25 1.17 0.38 23.84
CA HIS A 25 0.65 -0.91 24.26
C HIS A 25 1.37 -2.10 23.60
N GLY A 26 2.41 -1.85 22.79
CA GLY A 26 3.16 -2.91 22.09
C GLY A 26 2.47 -3.46 20.84
N TYR A 27 1.53 -2.70 20.27
CA TYR A 27 0.79 -3.09 19.06
C TYR A 27 0.94 -2.04 17.96
N MET A 28 0.52 -2.41 16.76
CA MET A 28 0.42 -1.55 15.58
C MET A 28 -0.71 -2.02 14.67
N MET A 29 -1.09 -1.18 13.71
CA MET A 29 -2.04 -1.50 12.66
C MET A 29 -1.44 -2.52 11.68
N PRO A 30 -2.24 -3.48 11.17
CA PRO A 30 -1.77 -4.50 10.23
C PRO A 30 -1.45 -3.94 8.83
N LEU A 31 -1.96 -2.75 8.50
CA LEU A 31 -1.72 -2.02 7.26
C LEU A 31 -0.92 -0.74 7.51
N ASP A 32 -0.21 -0.28 6.49
CA ASP A 32 0.51 1.01 6.45
C ASP A 32 0.65 1.44 4.99
N LEU A 33 0.57 2.73 4.74
CA LEU A 33 0.56 3.30 3.40
C LEU A 33 1.05 4.75 3.43
N GLY A 34 1.55 5.25 2.30
CA GLY A 34 2.16 6.59 2.23
C GLY A 34 1.24 7.74 2.64
N ALA A 35 -0.08 7.55 2.53
CA ALA A 35 -1.09 8.51 3.00
C ALA A 35 -1.52 8.34 4.47
N LYS A 36 -0.78 7.59 5.31
CA LYS A 36 -1.15 7.31 6.72
C LYS A 36 -1.48 8.55 7.55
N GLY A 37 -0.85 9.70 7.24
CA GLY A 37 -1.06 10.96 7.94
C GLY A 37 -2.38 11.67 7.59
N SER A 38 -3.15 11.15 6.63
CA SER A 38 -4.43 11.74 6.20
C SER A 38 -5.54 10.73 5.94
N CYS A 39 -5.22 9.48 5.60
CA CYS A 39 -6.23 8.46 5.35
C CYS A 39 -6.93 8.04 6.65
N MET A 40 -8.24 7.88 6.58
CA MET A 40 -9.07 7.44 7.70
C MET A 40 -9.32 5.93 7.63
N ILE A 41 -9.46 5.27 8.77
CA ILE A 41 -9.65 3.81 8.84
C ILE A 41 -10.92 3.33 8.12
N GLY A 42 -12.00 4.11 8.14
CA GLY A 42 -13.21 3.82 7.39
C GLY A 42 -12.97 3.83 5.88
N GLY A 43 -12.20 4.81 5.39
CA GLY A 43 -11.78 4.88 3.99
C GLY A 43 -10.91 3.69 3.60
N ASN A 44 -9.94 3.33 4.45
CA ASN A 44 -9.09 2.16 4.21
C ASN A 44 -9.91 0.86 4.09
N VAL A 45 -10.93 0.67 4.93
CA VAL A 45 -11.83 -0.50 4.81
C VAL A 45 -12.68 -0.40 3.54
N ALA A 46 -13.28 0.77 3.29
CA ALA A 46 -14.15 0.99 2.13
C ALA A 46 -13.43 0.75 0.79
N THR A 47 -12.12 0.99 0.72
CA THR A 47 -11.31 0.76 -0.50
C THR A 47 -10.55 -0.56 -0.49
N SER A 48 -10.70 -1.40 0.55
CA SER A 48 -9.88 -2.61 0.72
C SER A 48 -8.37 -2.31 0.67
N ALA A 49 -7.92 -1.23 1.32
CA ALA A 49 -6.55 -0.75 1.25
C ALA A 49 -5.54 -1.85 1.62
N GLY A 50 -4.50 -1.99 0.80
CA GLY A 50 -3.36 -2.86 1.05
C GLY A 50 -2.21 -2.11 1.72
N GLY A 51 -1.16 -1.85 0.94
CA GLY A 51 0.00 -1.06 1.37
C GLY A 51 1.21 -1.91 1.74
N ILE A 52 2.23 -1.27 2.32
CA ILE A 52 3.60 -1.80 2.41
C ILE A 52 3.76 -3.00 3.36
N ARG A 53 2.76 -3.26 4.22
CA ARG A 53 2.76 -4.39 5.17
C ARG A 53 1.91 -5.57 4.70
N LEU A 54 1.28 -5.49 3.52
CA LEU A 54 0.35 -6.51 3.02
C LEU A 54 1.02 -7.88 2.86
N LEU A 55 2.25 -7.92 2.35
CA LEU A 55 3.05 -9.15 2.23
C LEU A 55 3.13 -9.96 3.54
N ARG A 56 3.16 -9.27 4.69
CA ARG A 56 3.35 -9.89 6.00
C ARG A 56 2.06 -10.20 6.73
N TYR A 57 1.14 -9.23 6.76
CA TYR A 57 -0.08 -9.35 7.56
C TYR A 57 -1.30 -9.69 6.72
N GLY A 58 -1.20 -9.66 5.40
CA GLY A 58 -2.29 -9.96 4.47
C GLY A 58 -3.29 -8.83 4.30
N SER A 59 -4.37 -9.14 3.58
CA SER A 59 -5.47 -8.22 3.31
C SER A 59 -6.23 -7.84 4.60
N LEU A 60 -6.88 -6.67 4.58
CA LEU A 60 -7.84 -6.26 5.61
C LEU A 60 -8.94 -7.30 5.86
N HIS A 61 -9.28 -8.15 4.88
CA HIS A 61 -10.20 -9.28 5.09
C HIS A 61 -9.78 -10.20 6.24
N ALA A 62 -8.48 -10.34 6.53
CA ALA A 62 -7.99 -11.18 7.63
C ALA A 62 -8.07 -10.50 9.00
N HIS A 63 -8.20 -9.18 9.04
CA HIS A 63 -8.13 -8.37 10.27
C HIS A 63 -9.47 -7.73 10.63
N LEU A 64 -10.37 -7.55 9.68
CA LEU A 64 -11.69 -6.98 9.93
C LEU A 64 -12.56 -7.99 10.68
N LEU A 65 -13.00 -7.62 11.89
CA LEU A 65 -13.84 -8.48 12.74
C LEU A 65 -15.31 -8.03 12.73
N GLY A 66 -15.55 -6.72 12.63
CA GLY A 66 -16.89 -6.16 12.62
C GLY A 66 -16.94 -4.71 12.20
N LEU A 67 -18.14 -4.26 11.83
CA LEU A 67 -18.44 -2.91 11.37
C LEU A 67 -19.77 -2.42 11.96
N THR A 68 -19.84 -1.11 12.21
CA THR A 68 -21.13 -0.41 12.26
C THR A 68 -21.25 0.43 10.99
N VAL A 69 -22.35 0.25 10.26
CA VAL A 69 -22.61 0.91 8.98
C VAL A 69 -23.95 1.62 9.05
N TYR A 70 -24.00 2.85 8.55
CA TYR A 70 -25.25 3.52 8.21
C TYR A 70 -25.53 3.26 6.73
N ALA A 71 -26.42 2.30 6.46
CA ALA A 71 -26.83 1.97 5.09
C ALA A 71 -28.09 2.78 4.76
N ILE A 72 -28.15 3.34 3.55
CA ILE A 72 -29.40 3.90 3.03
C ILE A 72 -30.16 2.71 2.45
N GLU A 73 -31.39 2.48 2.90
CA GLU A 73 -32.21 1.41 2.33
C GLU A 73 -32.49 1.72 0.85
N VAL A 74 -32.30 0.74 -0.03
CA VAL A 74 -32.75 0.79 -1.44
C VAL A 74 -34.23 0.39 -1.49
N LEU A 75 -35.02 0.91 -0.54
CA LEU A 75 -36.47 0.81 -0.46
C LEU A 75 -37.03 2.23 -0.62
N PRO A 76 -38.31 2.40 -0.99
CA PRO A 76 -38.91 3.71 -1.27
C PRO A 76 -38.97 4.69 -0.08
N THR A 77 -38.32 4.39 1.03
CA THR A 77 -38.24 5.20 2.24
C THR A 77 -36.86 5.86 2.35
N GLU A 78 -36.82 7.19 2.48
CA GLU A 78 -35.58 7.98 2.71
C GLU A 78 -34.91 7.73 4.08
N GLN A 79 -35.32 6.68 4.80
CA GLN A 79 -34.81 6.33 6.11
C GLN A 79 -33.62 5.39 5.97
N GLY A 80 -32.47 5.77 6.52
CA GLY A 80 -31.32 4.89 6.61
C GLY A 80 -31.42 3.95 7.82
N THR A 81 -30.83 2.77 7.69
CA THR A 81 -30.78 1.73 8.73
C THR A 81 -29.36 1.58 9.26
N ILE A 82 -29.21 1.53 10.58
CA ILE A 82 -27.93 1.23 11.23
C ILE A 82 -27.75 -0.29 11.29
N LEU A 83 -26.76 -0.78 10.56
CA LEU A 83 -26.36 -2.18 10.56
C LEU A 83 -25.16 -2.38 11.49
N LYS A 84 -25.28 -3.32 12.43
CA LYS A 84 -24.16 -3.80 13.25
C LYS A 84 -23.77 -5.20 12.76
N LEU A 85 -22.60 -5.31 12.18
CA LEU A 85 -22.18 -6.48 11.41
C LEU A 85 -20.92 -7.09 12.02
N GLY A 86 -20.85 -8.42 12.03
CA GLY A 86 -19.73 -9.16 12.61
C GLY A 86 -19.70 -9.10 14.14
N SER A 87 -18.54 -9.40 14.72
CA SER A 87 -18.35 -9.42 16.16
C SER A 87 -16.96 -8.92 16.54
N THR A 88 -16.63 -9.01 17.83
CA THR A 88 -15.28 -8.75 18.33
C THR A 88 -14.56 -10.05 18.70
N HIS A 89 -14.95 -11.15 18.07
CA HIS A 89 -14.29 -12.45 18.22
C HIS A 89 -13.38 -12.70 17.03
N LYS A 90 -12.20 -13.30 17.30
CA LYS A 90 -11.28 -13.71 16.22
C LYS A 90 -11.84 -14.86 15.36
N LYS A 91 -12.75 -15.63 15.93
CA LYS A 91 -13.45 -16.72 15.25
C LYS A 91 -14.91 -16.63 15.60
N ASP A 92 -15.73 -16.43 14.59
CA ASP A 92 -17.18 -16.34 14.70
C ASP A 92 -17.77 -16.86 13.39
N ASN A 93 -18.38 -18.03 13.45
CA ASN A 93 -18.95 -18.73 12.30
C ASN A 93 -20.48 -18.85 12.44
N THR A 94 -21.11 -17.91 13.15
CA THR A 94 -22.53 -17.97 13.48
C THR A 94 -23.45 -17.45 12.37
N SER A 95 -22.90 -16.83 11.32
CA SER A 95 -23.65 -16.30 10.17
C SER A 95 -22.75 -16.10 8.96
N LEU A 96 -23.30 -15.51 7.89
CA LEU A 96 -22.53 -14.98 6.77
C LEU A 96 -21.53 -13.92 7.27
N HIS A 97 -20.36 -13.86 6.64
CA HIS A 97 -19.33 -12.86 6.92
C HIS A 97 -19.69 -11.49 6.34
N THR A 98 -20.85 -10.95 6.75
CA THR A 98 -21.45 -9.73 6.21
C THR A 98 -20.58 -8.46 6.26
N PRO A 99 -19.64 -8.25 7.21
CA PRO A 99 -18.72 -7.12 7.14
C PRO A 99 -17.90 -7.08 5.83
N HIS A 100 -17.64 -8.25 5.23
CA HIS A 100 -16.83 -8.35 4.01
C HIS A 100 -17.55 -7.82 2.78
N LEU A 101 -18.89 -7.64 2.82
CA LEU A 101 -19.62 -6.98 1.74
C LEU A 101 -19.29 -5.49 1.65
N PHE A 102 -18.96 -4.85 2.79
CA PHE A 102 -18.67 -3.43 2.86
C PHE A 102 -17.17 -3.13 2.62
N LEU A 103 -16.31 -4.12 2.82
CA LEU A 103 -14.88 -4.00 2.54
C LEU A 103 -14.66 -3.95 1.02
N GLY A 104 -14.09 -2.87 0.52
CA GLY A 104 -13.96 -2.63 -0.93
C GLY A 104 -15.24 -2.12 -1.61
N SER A 105 -16.29 -1.75 -0.84
CA SER A 105 -17.54 -1.24 -1.42
C SER A 105 -17.49 0.21 -1.87
N GLU A 106 -16.43 0.94 -1.51
CA GLU A 106 -16.22 2.36 -1.84
C GLU A 106 -17.41 3.26 -1.42
N GLY A 107 -18.14 2.86 -0.37
CA GLY A 107 -19.30 3.60 0.14
C GLY A 107 -20.60 3.36 -0.62
N GLN A 108 -20.59 2.54 -1.69
CA GLN A 108 -21.77 2.27 -2.52
C GLN A 108 -22.87 1.49 -1.79
N LEU A 109 -22.51 0.75 -0.74
CA LEU A 109 -23.45 -0.05 0.07
C LEU A 109 -23.84 0.64 1.38
N GLY A 110 -23.21 1.76 1.72
CA GLY A 110 -23.44 2.47 2.97
C GLY A 110 -22.19 3.17 3.51
N VAL A 111 -22.38 3.97 4.55
CA VAL A 111 -21.32 4.74 5.21
C VAL A 111 -20.81 3.98 6.43
N ILE A 112 -19.56 3.54 6.40
CA ILE A 112 -18.90 2.91 7.55
C ILE A 112 -18.71 3.98 8.64
N THR A 113 -19.26 3.76 9.84
CA THR A 113 -19.18 4.70 10.97
C THR A 113 -18.28 4.21 12.09
N ARG A 114 -18.11 2.89 12.25
CA ARG A 114 -17.25 2.28 13.26
C ARG A 114 -16.60 1.00 12.76
N VAL A 115 -15.37 0.75 13.18
CA VAL A 115 -14.57 -0.41 12.78
C VAL A 115 -14.07 -1.18 14.01
N ALA A 116 -14.23 -2.51 13.98
CA ALA A 116 -13.56 -3.44 14.87
C ALA A 116 -12.51 -4.22 14.06
N ILE A 117 -11.23 -3.98 14.36
CA ILE A 117 -10.09 -4.52 13.59
C ILE A 117 -9.04 -5.13 14.52
N GLY A 118 -8.45 -6.25 14.09
CA GLY A 118 -7.32 -6.88 14.75
C GLY A 118 -6.05 -6.05 14.60
N ALA A 119 -5.45 -5.66 15.73
CA ALA A 119 -4.11 -5.08 15.76
C ALA A 119 -3.05 -6.21 15.83
N VAL A 120 -1.85 -5.92 15.32
CA VAL A 120 -0.74 -6.87 15.30
C VAL A 120 0.34 -6.44 16.31
N PRO A 121 1.09 -7.38 16.91
CA PRO A 121 2.20 -7.02 17.80
C PRO A 121 3.23 -6.17 17.05
N LYS A 122 3.69 -5.11 17.70
CA LYS A 122 4.78 -4.28 17.18
C LYS A 122 6.08 -5.11 17.19
N PRO A 123 6.79 -5.25 16.06
CA PRO A 123 8.04 -6.00 16.02
C PRO A 123 9.07 -5.43 17.00
N ALA A 124 9.79 -6.31 17.70
CA ALA A 124 10.88 -5.91 18.59
C ALA A 124 12.12 -5.40 17.84
N SER A 125 12.27 -5.78 16.56
CA SER A 125 13.34 -5.34 15.68
C SER A 125 12.81 -5.19 14.26
N VAL A 126 13.29 -4.15 13.57
CA VAL A 126 13.00 -3.88 12.16
C VAL A 126 14.32 -3.60 11.46
N GLN A 127 14.58 -4.32 10.38
CA GLN A 127 15.76 -4.16 9.54
C GLN A 127 15.29 -3.84 8.11
N SER A 128 15.91 -2.85 7.48
CA SER A 128 15.60 -2.45 6.10
C SER A 128 16.82 -2.64 5.22
N ALA A 129 16.63 -3.06 3.98
CA ALA A 129 17.70 -3.15 2.98
C ALA A 129 17.22 -2.59 1.64
N MET A 130 18.06 -1.80 0.99
CA MET A 130 17.87 -1.35 -0.39
C MET A 130 18.93 -1.97 -1.30
N LEU A 131 18.48 -2.54 -2.42
CA LEU A 131 19.28 -3.39 -3.29
C LEU A 131 19.30 -2.79 -4.70
N GLY A 132 20.49 -2.49 -5.22
CA GLY A 132 20.67 -2.17 -6.63
C GLY A 132 20.92 -3.45 -7.43
N VAL A 133 20.13 -3.69 -8.47
CA VAL A 133 20.29 -4.83 -9.39
C VAL A 133 20.17 -4.37 -10.84
N ASP A 134 20.80 -5.12 -11.75
CA ASP A 134 20.94 -4.71 -13.16
C ASP A 134 19.71 -5.08 -14.01
N THR A 135 18.96 -6.12 -13.61
CA THR A 135 17.81 -6.63 -14.39
C THR A 135 16.60 -6.97 -13.52
N PHE A 136 15.42 -6.98 -14.14
CA PHE A 136 14.18 -7.34 -13.45
C PHE A 136 14.15 -8.82 -13.04
N GLU A 137 14.80 -9.71 -13.81
CA GLU A 137 14.99 -11.11 -13.43
C GLU A 137 15.78 -11.23 -12.14
N SER A 138 16.76 -10.35 -11.94
CA SER A 138 17.56 -10.28 -10.72
C SER A 138 16.71 -9.82 -9.52
N CYS A 139 15.81 -8.84 -9.70
CA CYS A 139 14.81 -8.47 -8.68
C CYS A 139 13.98 -9.69 -8.25
N CYS A 140 13.50 -10.46 -9.23
CA CYS A 140 12.72 -11.67 -8.97
C CYS A 140 13.53 -12.76 -8.25
N ALA A 141 14.81 -12.93 -8.60
CA ALA A 141 15.70 -13.87 -7.94
C ALA A 141 15.92 -13.48 -6.46
N VAL A 142 16.14 -12.19 -6.19
CA VAL A 142 16.25 -11.66 -4.83
C VAL A 142 14.96 -11.88 -4.04
N LEU A 143 13.78 -11.62 -4.63
CA LEU A 143 12.50 -11.89 -3.95
C LEU A 143 12.34 -13.37 -3.59
N ARG A 144 12.72 -14.29 -4.49
CA ARG A 144 12.69 -15.74 -4.21
C ARG A 144 13.65 -16.11 -3.07
N MET A 145 14.85 -15.52 -3.05
CA MET A 145 15.81 -15.71 -1.96
C MET A 145 15.27 -15.17 -0.63
N ALA A 146 14.73 -13.95 -0.63
CA ALA A 146 14.12 -13.33 0.55
C ALA A 146 13.00 -14.19 1.12
N ARG A 147 12.07 -14.66 0.28
CA ARG A 147 10.99 -15.57 0.71
C ARG A 147 11.51 -16.88 1.30
N ARG A 148 12.60 -17.44 0.78
CA ARG A 148 13.19 -18.70 1.26
C ARG A 148 13.96 -18.53 2.58
N HIS A 149 14.72 -17.46 2.70
CA HIS A 149 15.69 -17.27 3.79
C HIS A 149 15.18 -16.40 4.92
N LEU A 150 14.28 -15.46 4.64
CA LEU A 150 13.68 -14.58 5.62
C LEU A 150 12.29 -15.04 6.04
N SER A 151 11.56 -15.77 5.18
CA SER A 151 10.30 -16.45 5.52
C SER A 151 9.36 -15.57 6.38
N GLU A 152 9.15 -15.92 7.64
CA GLU A 152 8.27 -15.25 8.58
C GLU A 152 8.79 -13.89 9.10
N ILE A 153 10.01 -13.47 8.82
CA ILE A 153 10.46 -12.12 9.20
C ILE A 153 10.40 -11.13 8.03
N LEU A 154 10.13 -11.60 6.81
CA LEU A 154 9.94 -10.73 5.65
C LEU A 154 8.66 -9.91 5.82
N SER A 155 8.82 -8.59 5.96
CA SER A 155 7.71 -7.66 6.23
C SER A 155 7.17 -6.94 5.00
N SER A 156 8.06 -6.65 4.04
CA SER A 156 7.80 -5.84 2.85
C SER A 156 8.81 -6.18 1.75
N PHE A 157 8.43 -5.99 0.49
CA PHE A 157 9.36 -6.08 -0.63
C PHE A 157 8.91 -5.16 -1.77
N GLU A 158 9.54 -4.00 -1.83
CA GLU A 158 9.17 -2.90 -2.72
C GLU A 158 10.13 -2.79 -3.90
N PHE A 159 9.62 -2.30 -5.03
CA PHE A 159 10.39 -2.04 -6.24
C PHE A 159 10.32 -0.55 -6.59
N LEU A 160 11.46 0.01 -7.00
CA LEU A 160 11.61 1.34 -7.56
C LEU A 160 12.48 1.21 -8.81
N ASP A 161 12.00 1.65 -9.97
CA ASP A 161 12.85 1.69 -11.15
C ASP A 161 13.77 2.92 -11.17
N ARG A 162 14.67 2.97 -12.16
CA ARG A 162 15.64 4.07 -12.31
C ARG A 162 14.93 5.42 -12.49
N GLU A 163 13.84 5.46 -13.24
CA GLU A 163 13.12 6.69 -13.54
C GLU A 163 12.47 7.28 -12.27
N VAL A 164 12.03 6.44 -11.33
CA VAL A 164 11.59 6.91 -10.00
C VAL A 164 12.73 7.60 -9.26
N MET A 165 13.94 7.05 -9.30
CA MET A 165 15.07 7.65 -8.58
C MET A 165 15.48 8.99 -9.17
N VAL A 166 15.40 9.15 -10.49
CA VAL A 166 15.64 10.43 -11.18
C VAL A 166 14.58 11.45 -10.78
N VAL A 167 13.29 11.08 -10.83
CA VAL A 167 12.21 12.02 -10.52
C VAL A 167 12.19 12.45 -9.05
N LEU A 168 12.62 11.57 -8.13
CA LEU A 168 12.76 11.90 -6.71
C LEU A 168 13.82 12.98 -6.46
N ASP A 169 14.95 12.91 -7.15
CA ASP A 169 16.01 13.93 -7.03
C ASP A 169 15.59 15.24 -7.70
N GLU A 170 15.08 15.17 -8.94
CA GLU A 170 14.68 16.35 -9.71
C GLU A 170 13.50 17.11 -9.08
N ALA A 171 12.47 16.41 -8.62
CA ALA A 171 11.25 17.04 -8.11
C ALA A 171 11.33 17.39 -6.62
N LEU A 172 12.01 16.58 -5.80
CA LEU A 172 11.99 16.69 -4.34
C LEU A 172 13.39 16.84 -3.70
N GLY A 173 14.47 16.81 -4.49
CA GLY A 173 15.85 16.84 -3.98
C GLY A 173 16.23 15.61 -3.17
N LEU A 174 15.49 14.50 -3.32
CA LEU A 174 15.72 13.26 -2.58
C LEU A 174 16.73 12.39 -3.31
N LYS A 175 18.00 12.49 -2.89
CA LYS A 175 19.11 11.77 -3.51
C LYS A 175 19.06 10.26 -3.24
N PRO A 176 19.51 9.43 -4.20
CA PRO A 176 19.71 8.00 -3.97
C PRO A 176 20.62 7.72 -2.76
N VAL A 177 20.22 6.80 -1.89
CA VAL A 177 21.09 6.33 -0.79
C VAL A 177 22.22 5.45 -1.33
N LEU A 178 22.00 4.76 -2.45
CA LEU A 178 23.05 4.01 -3.15
C LEU A 178 23.98 4.99 -3.87
N LYS A 179 25.23 5.09 -3.40
CA LYS A 179 26.26 6.00 -3.96
C LYS A 179 26.91 5.48 -5.25
N THR A 180 26.71 4.22 -5.60
CA THR A 180 27.29 3.60 -6.79
C THR A 180 26.18 3.04 -7.68
N ASN A 181 26.43 3.00 -8.99
CA ASN A 181 25.53 2.47 -10.00
C ASN A 181 25.74 0.95 -10.31
N PRO A 182 26.34 0.11 -9.43
CA PRO A 182 26.11 -1.35 -9.51
C PRO A 182 26.18 -2.22 -8.22
N ARG A 183 25.71 -3.48 -8.38
CA ARG A 183 26.03 -4.80 -7.78
C ARG A 183 26.01 -5.16 -6.28
N PHE A 184 25.97 -4.27 -5.29
CA PHE A 184 25.84 -4.72 -3.89
C PHE A 184 24.85 -3.93 -3.03
N THR A 185 24.18 -4.71 -2.17
CA THR A 185 23.16 -4.39 -1.17
C THR A 185 23.56 -3.33 -0.17
N LEU A 186 22.70 -2.34 0.05
CA LEU A 186 22.78 -1.47 1.22
C LEU A 186 21.76 -1.93 2.26
N LEU A 187 22.23 -2.64 3.28
CA LEU A 187 21.48 -2.86 4.52
C LEU A 187 21.51 -1.55 5.31
N ALA A 188 20.37 -1.05 5.78
CA ALA A 188 20.33 0.08 6.71
C ALA A 188 21.05 -0.34 7.99
N GLN A 189 22.08 0.41 8.40
CA GLN A 189 22.85 0.18 9.62
C GLN A 189 22.34 1.06 10.77
N SER A 190 21.41 1.97 10.49
CA SER A 190 20.77 2.84 11.48
C SER A 190 19.28 3.06 11.18
N VAL A 191 18.54 3.49 12.21
CA VAL A 191 17.14 3.91 12.07
C VAL A 191 17.01 5.06 11.07
N ALA A 192 17.98 5.99 11.06
CA ALA A 192 17.98 7.13 10.13
C ALA A 192 18.14 6.68 8.67
N GLU A 193 19.02 5.72 8.38
CA GLU A 193 19.17 5.16 7.04
C GLU A 193 17.93 4.39 6.60
N SER A 194 17.34 3.60 7.50
CA SER A 194 16.07 2.91 7.25
C SER A 194 14.97 3.91 6.90
N ALA A 195 14.84 4.99 7.68
CA ALA A 195 13.87 6.06 7.42
C ALA A 195 14.14 6.77 6.09
N ALA A 196 15.40 7.01 5.73
CA ALA A 196 15.77 7.60 4.44
C ALA A 196 15.39 6.70 3.25
N MET A 197 15.59 5.38 3.36
CA MET A 197 15.16 4.41 2.35
C MET A 197 13.64 4.43 2.17
N TRP A 198 12.88 4.37 3.28
CA TRP A 198 11.43 4.42 3.24
C TRP A 198 10.92 5.75 2.68
N ARG A 199 11.56 6.86 3.02
CA ARG A 199 11.22 8.19 2.47
C ARG A 199 11.31 8.23 0.95
N LEU A 200 12.30 7.59 0.33
CA LEU A 200 12.38 7.49 -1.13
C LEU A 200 11.16 6.75 -1.69
N ARG A 201 10.82 5.59 -1.13
CA ARG A 201 9.70 4.76 -1.58
C ARG A 201 8.33 5.43 -1.36
N GLU A 202 8.12 6.03 -0.20
CA GLU A 202 6.85 6.69 0.18
C GLU A 202 6.66 8.02 -0.58
N SER A 203 7.74 8.70 -0.98
CA SER A 203 7.66 9.97 -1.73
C SER A 203 7.51 9.78 -3.24
N ALA A 204 7.66 8.57 -3.79
CA ALA A 204 7.58 8.33 -5.23
C ALA A 204 6.26 8.82 -5.87
N PRO A 205 5.06 8.60 -5.28
CA PRO A 205 3.82 9.12 -5.84
C PRO A 205 3.77 10.66 -5.88
N LEU A 206 4.37 11.34 -4.88
CA LEU A 206 4.44 12.79 -4.80
C LEU A 206 5.42 13.37 -5.81
N ALA A 207 6.60 12.77 -5.94
CA ALA A 207 7.61 13.18 -6.93
C ALA A 207 7.08 13.05 -8.36
N VAL A 208 6.44 11.92 -8.68
CA VAL A 208 5.82 11.70 -9.99
C VAL A 208 4.68 12.71 -10.25
N ALA A 209 3.87 13.03 -9.23
CA ALA A 209 2.81 14.04 -9.36
C ALA A 209 3.36 15.47 -9.55
N ALA A 210 4.54 15.77 -9.00
CA ALA A 210 5.21 17.06 -9.20
C ALA A 210 5.90 17.17 -10.58
N ASP A 211 6.14 16.05 -11.27
CA ASP A 211 6.86 16.02 -12.55
C ASP A 211 6.00 16.45 -13.76
N GLY A 212 4.67 16.40 -13.64
CA GLY A 212 3.73 16.80 -14.70
C GLY A 212 2.33 16.21 -14.52
N PHE A 213 1.55 16.18 -15.60
CA PHE A 213 0.27 15.46 -15.63
C PHE A 213 0.51 13.96 -15.64
N VAL A 214 -0.13 13.22 -14.74
CA VAL A 214 0.14 11.79 -14.55
C VAL A 214 -1.06 10.93 -14.90
N PHE A 215 -0.87 10.01 -15.84
CA PHE A 215 -1.76 8.87 -16.08
C PHE A 215 -1.33 7.74 -15.14
N LYS A 216 -2.05 7.60 -14.02
CA LYS A 216 -1.74 6.63 -12.96
C LYS A 216 -2.47 5.33 -13.22
N ASN A 217 -1.73 4.22 -13.22
CA ASN A 217 -2.28 2.88 -13.34
C ASN A 217 -1.79 2.04 -12.15
N ASP A 218 -2.74 1.48 -11.41
CA ASP A 218 -2.49 0.55 -10.32
C ASP A 218 -3.01 -0.83 -10.73
N VAL A 219 -2.09 -1.75 -11.05
CA VAL A 219 -2.43 -3.03 -11.69
C VAL A 219 -1.76 -4.21 -10.98
N SER A 220 -2.51 -5.30 -10.85
CA SER A 220 -1.97 -6.56 -10.33
C SER A 220 -1.63 -7.50 -11.48
N LEU A 221 -0.38 -7.97 -11.54
CA LEU A 221 0.13 -8.79 -12.63
C LEU A 221 0.91 -10.00 -12.07
N PRO A 222 0.90 -11.16 -12.77
CA PRO A 222 1.86 -12.21 -12.49
C PRO A 222 3.29 -11.64 -12.53
N LEU A 223 4.15 -12.04 -11.60
CA LEU A 223 5.49 -11.44 -11.43
C LEU A 223 6.30 -11.35 -12.75
N LYS A 224 6.17 -12.35 -13.63
CA LYS A 224 6.84 -12.37 -14.95
C LYS A 224 6.44 -11.23 -15.90
N HIS A 225 5.29 -10.58 -15.66
CA HIS A 225 4.76 -9.49 -16.47
C HIS A 225 4.83 -8.13 -15.77
N PHE A 226 5.23 -8.09 -14.49
CA PHE A 226 5.24 -6.88 -13.66
C PHE A 226 5.96 -5.72 -14.35
N TYR A 227 7.21 -5.93 -14.79
CA TYR A 227 7.98 -4.89 -15.49
C TYR A 227 7.83 -4.96 -17.02
N GLY A 228 7.39 -6.11 -17.56
CA GLY A 228 7.12 -6.25 -18.99
C GLY A 228 6.06 -5.25 -19.47
N LEU A 229 5.06 -4.95 -18.65
CA LEU A 229 4.07 -3.91 -18.96
C LEU A 229 4.74 -2.53 -19.14
N THR A 230 5.71 -2.17 -18.29
CA THR A 230 6.44 -0.91 -18.39
C THR A 230 7.18 -0.79 -19.72
N GLU A 231 7.85 -1.86 -20.14
CA GLU A 231 8.58 -1.90 -21.42
C GLU A 231 7.64 -1.79 -22.62
N GLU A 232 6.51 -2.49 -22.57
CA GLU A 232 5.45 -2.42 -23.57
C GLU A 232 4.85 -1.01 -23.69
N VAL A 233 4.66 -0.31 -22.57
CA VAL A 233 4.16 1.07 -22.55
C VAL A 233 5.23 2.07 -22.99
N ARG A 234 6.51 1.84 -22.66
CA ARG A 234 7.64 2.62 -23.20
C ARG A 234 7.69 2.53 -24.72
N ALA A 235 7.61 1.32 -25.27
CA ALA A 235 7.62 1.13 -26.73
C ALA A 235 6.49 1.89 -27.45
N ARG A 236 5.32 2.03 -26.82
CA ARG A 236 4.15 2.70 -27.41
C ARG A 236 4.08 4.20 -27.16
N CYS A 237 4.47 4.65 -25.96
CA CYS A 237 4.13 5.99 -25.46
C CYS A 237 5.33 6.93 -25.27
N SER A 238 6.58 6.47 -25.44
CA SER A 238 7.77 7.28 -25.14
C SER A 238 7.82 8.61 -25.91
N SER A 239 7.37 8.65 -27.16
CA SER A 239 7.34 9.88 -27.98
C SER A 239 6.29 10.90 -27.51
N MET A 240 5.29 10.46 -26.73
CA MET A 240 4.16 11.26 -26.27
C MET A 240 4.22 11.56 -24.76
N SER A 241 5.14 10.91 -24.05
CA SER A 241 5.33 11.06 -22.61
C SER A 241 6.60 11.86 -22.31
N LYS A 242 6.57 12.65 -21.25
CA LYS A 242 7.76 13.18 -20.59
C LYS A 242 8.57 12.04 -19.96
N ARG A 243 7.88 11.11 -19.29
CA ARG A 243 8.50 10.00 -18.56
C ARG A 243 7.54 8.83 -18.38
N ILE A 244 8.08 7.62 -18.27
CA ILE A 244 7.33 6.42 -17.89
C ILE A 244 8.05 5.77 -16.72
N VAL A 245 7.34 5.70 -15.59
CA VAL A 245 7.88 5.41 -14.27
C VAL A 245 7.16 4.20 -13.69
N THR A 246 7.88 3.29 -13.03
CA THR A 246 7.27 2.16 -12.34
C THR A 246 7.88 1.94 -10.97
N TYR A 247 7.01 1.82 -9.97
CA TYR A 247 7.32 1.36 -8.63
C TYR A 247 6.21 0.42 -8.14
N GLY A 248 6.37 -0.21 -6.99
CA GLY A 248 5.26 -0.93 -6.38
C GLY A 248 5.64 -2.05 -5.43
N HIS A 249 4.64 -2.86 -5.10
CA HIS A 249 4.72 -3.97 -4.17
C HIS A 249 5.08 -5.24 -4.96
N LEU A 250 6.37 -5.43 -5.23
CA LEU A 250 6.85 -6.61 -5.97
C LEU A 250 6.53 -7.91 -5.24
N GLY A 251 6.55 -7.87 -3.90
CA GLY A 251 6.18 -8.99 -3.04
C GLY A 251 4.76 -9.52 -3.28
N ASP A 252 3.84 -8.65 -3.70
CA ASP A 252 2.42 -8.97 -3.85
C ASP A 252 1.95 -8.91 -5.31
N GLY A 253 2.85 -8.56 -6.24
CA GLY A 253 2.56 -8.50 -7.68
C GLY A 253 1.78 -7.26 -8.12
N ASN A 254 1.82 -6.18 -7.33
CA ASN A 254 1.09 -4.95 -7.58
C ASN A 254 2.02 -3.83 -8.09
N SER A 255 1.77 -3.36 -9.31
CA SER A 255 2.60 -2.41 -10.06
C SER A 255 1.91 -1.06 -10.21
N HIS A 256 2.61 0.00 -9.83
CA HIS A 256 2.22 1.40 -9.99
C HIS A 256 2.91 1.95 -11.25
N LEU A 257 2.30 1.71 -12.41
CA LEU A 257 2.78 2.23 -13.68
C LEU A 257 2.23 3.65 -13.89
N ASN A 258 3.13 4.60 -14.12
CA ASN A 258 2.79 5.99 -14.30
C ASN A 258 3.37 6.51 -15.62
N ILE A 259 2.53 7.13 -16.44
CA ILE A 259 2.96 7.89 -17.63
C ILE A 259 2.84 9.37 -17.28
N VAL A 260 3.95 10.10 -17.32
CA VAL A 260 4.00 11.54 -17.06
C VAL A 260 4.04 12.27 -18.40
N ALA A 261 3.17 13.25 -18.58
CA ALA A 261 3.15 14.19 -19.69
C ALA A 261 3.23 15.62 -19.16
N LYS A 262 3.51 16.61 -20.04
CA LYS A 262 3.51 18.02 -19.64
C LYS A 262 2.11 18.50 -19.23
N GLU A 263 1.10 18.00 -19.93
CA GLU A 263 -0.32 18.31 -19.73
C GLU A 263 -1.16 17.08 -20.10
N TYR A 264 -2.48 17.14 -19.87
CA TYR A 264 -3.37 16.07 -20.29
C TYR A 264 -3.32 15.89 -21.81
N SER A 265 -3.01 14.68 -22.26
CA SER A 265 -3.09 14.25 -23.65
C SER A 265 -4.11 13.13 -23.80
N LYS A 266 -5.15 13.39 -24.61
CA LYS A 266 -6.13 12.36 -24.98
C LYS A 266 -5.48 11.21 -25.76
N GLU A 267 -4.46 11.51 -26.57
CA GLU A 267 -3.71 10.48 -27.31
C GLU A 267 -2.99 9.51 -26.37
N VAL A 268 -2.43 9.99 -25.26
CA VAL A 268 -1.83 9.12 -24.23
C VAL A 268 -2.91 8.36 -23.46
N HIS A 269 -4.05 9.00 -23.17
CA HIS A 269 -5.17 8.37 -22.47
C HIS A 269 -5.79 7.19 -23.22
N ASP A 270 -5.89 7.30 -24.55
CA ASP A 270 -6.60 6.33 -25.38
C ASP A 270 -5.71 5.13 -25.83
N LYS A 271 -4.45 5.05 -25.35
CA LYS A 271 -3.47 4.00 -25.69
C LYS A 271 -3.35 2.94 -24.60
#